data_AF-S0J5P1-F1
#
_entry.id   AF-S0J5P1-F1
#
_cell.length_a   1.000
_cell.length_b   1.000
_cell.length_c   1.000
_cell.angle_alpha   90.00
_cell.angle_beta   90.00
_cell.angle_gamma   90.00
#
_symmetry.space_group_name_H-M   'P 1'
#
loop_
_entity.id
_entity.type
_entity.pdbx_description
1 polymer ?
#
loop_
_entity_poly.entity_id
_entity_poly.type
_entity_poly.pdbx_seq_one_letter_code
_entity_poly.pdbx_strand_id
1 'polypeptide(L)'
;MLQIISGKFFSDNGEIRHNDCYGVLYSNLEYFGSVKYKNIELNTIDWKRGMPAYVLNFDNNLEVVDSTKILVKVGDDEIIRQMKYILTFSLNGIFDENESAVEKIIRTNITQGDTSEQFLGEIVRNNKFISDDELQYSISFYNQMIGLKREDYKIIMQCLSAYYSAIRVLYEDISLSYSMLVYCIESLSSNYDKYIPTWDDYDYDIKMKLEKILSGYDNDLFDEIKKILIKDKHLKLSKRFVNFVLSNVTNDFFEVTGRKGITYDELENALQNAYSIRSQYAHELKPIMKQLQIGSFSDKCDVFEWEHAIFFTYGGLIRLVRHIIINFVEKCEKVEKEDYPWHSELPGTVNIKLSPTIWLGIAKDNDGSRGIANLEGLLQCIQSDPKNVPNINECVERYLTHFSEIKRNNKAAVLALCWIYILSISSLDEAYKEKMVSKLKLYLEMISECNIYNILIFAITQFDYLEIDWTVDDMIKEINKYNKNKFKKNHIKLPNNVETNIYIMIAESMQTNEQTLYWYNKAYKNCVNNKELQEQIGLRLKEFGCDNQFN
;
A
#
# COMPACT_ATOMS: atom_id res chain seq x y z
N MET A 1 10.10 -5.48 -13.98
CA MET A 1 11.44 -5.87 -14.44
C MET A 1 11.68 -5.63 -15.93
N LEU A 2 10.69 -5.83 -16.83
CA LEU A 2 10.92 -5.69 -18.29
C LEU A 2 11.53 -4.36 -18.70
N GLN A 3 11.03 -3.26 -18.14
CA GLN A 3 11.55 -1.93 -18.42
C GLN A 3 13.00 -1.74 -17.93
N ILE A 4 13.39 -2.42 -16.84
CA ILE A 4 14.76 -2.34 -16.29
C ILE A 4 15.72 -3.07 -17.23
N ILE A 5 15.41 -4.32 -17.60
CA ILE A 5 16.22 -5.12 -18.52
C ILE A 5 16.18 -4.62 -19.99
N SER A 6 15.44 -3.54 -20.25
CA SER A 6 15.47 -2.86 -21.55
C SER A 6 16.64 -1.88 -21.66
N GLY A 7 17.37 -1.62 -20.56
CA GLY A 7 18.46 -0.66 -20.47
C GLY A 7 18.01 0.80 -20.33
N LYS A 8 16.70 1.06 -20.19
CA LYS A 8 16.13 2.41 -20.12
C LYS A 8 16.71 3.29 -19.00
N PHE A 9 17.07 2.69 -17.87
CA PHE A 9 17.56 3.41 -16.68
C PHE A 9 19.08 3.33 -16.50
N PHE A 10 19.80 2.74 -17.45
CA PHE A 10 21.24 2.54 -17.33
C PHE A 10 22.03 3.75 -17.80
N SER A 11 23.16 4.00 -17.14
CA SER A 11 24.09 5.05 -17.53
C SER A 11 24.67 4.75 -18.91
N ASP A 12 25.01 5.79 -19.68
CA ASP A 12 25.54 5.61 -21.05
C ASP A 12 26.84 4.78 -21.11
N ASN A 13 27.65 4.84 -20.05
CA ASN A 13 28.96 4.17 -19.95
C ASN A 13 29.01 3.14 -18.81
N GLY A 14 27.86 2.67 -18.32
CA GLY A 14 27.81 1.65 -17.27
C GLY A 14 28.29 0.29 -17.79
N GLU A 15 28.99 -0.46 -16.93
CA GLU A 15 29.28 -1.87 -17.23
C GLU A 15 27.97 -2.66 -17.11
N ILE A 16 27.62 -3.41 -18.17
CA ILE A 16 26.38 -4.20 -18.21
C ILE A 16 26.76 -5.69 -18.15
N ARG A 17 26.17 -6.42 -17.20
CA ARG A 17 26.17 -7.88 -17.21
C ARG A 17 25.02 -8.38 -18.07
N HIS A 18 25.34 -9.30 -18.97
CA HIS A 18 24.38 -9.98 -19.83
C HIS A 18 24.18 -11.42 -19.34
N ASN A 19 22.93 -11.88 -19.34
CA ASN A 19 22.60 -13.24 -18.97
C ASN A 19 21.45 -13.74 -19.86
N ASP A 20 21.77 -14.68 -20.75
CA ASP A 20 20.75 -15.32 -21.57
C ASP A 20 19.83 -16.17 -20.70
N CYS A 21 18.54 -15.89 -20.77
CA CYS A 21 17.51 -16.53 -19.97
C CYS A 21 16.35 -16.97 -20.87
N TYR A 22 15.59 -17.93 -20.37
CA TYR A 22 14.37 -18.38 -21.02
C TYR A 22 13.24 -18.60 -20.02
N GLY A 23 12.00 -18.48 -20.49
CA GLY A 23 10.77 -18.82 -19.78
C GLY A 23 9.79 -19.53 -20.71
N VAL A 24 8.78 -20.18 -20.15
CA VAL A 24 7.75 -20.88 -20.92
C VAL A 24 6.38 -20.29 -20.59
N LEU A 25 5.60 -20.02 -21.63
CA LEU A 25 4.19 -19.65 -21.53
C LEU A 25 3.34 -20.61 -22.38
N TYR A 26 2.14 -20.90 -21.91
CA TYR A 26 1.11 -21.63 -22.62
C TYR A 26 0.00 -20.67 -23.04
N SER A 27 -0.66 -20.94 -24.17
CA SER A 27 -1.75 -20.10 -24.65
C SER A 27 -2.86 -20.89 -25.35
N ASN A 28 -4.05 -20.31 -25.44
CA ASN A 28 -5.12 -20.76 -26.33
C ASN A 28 -4.97 -20.30 -27.78
N LEU A 29 -4.01 -19.39 -28.02
CA LEU A 29 -3.71 -18.87 -29.34
C LEU A 29 -2.64 -19.72 -30.02
N GLU A 30 -2.70 -19.79 -31.34
CA GLU A 30 -1.75 -20.48 -32.20
C GLU A 30 -0.98 -19.49 -33.07
N TYR A 31 0.34 -19.62 -33.09
CA TYR A 31 1.22 -18.98 -34.03
C TYR A 31 2.36 -19.95 -34.36
N PHE A 32 2.95 -19.84 -35.55
CA PHE A 32 4.10 -20.65 -35.95
C PHE A 32 5.24 -19.71 -36.36
N GLY A 33 6.38 -19.83 -35.67
CA GLY A 33 7.58 -19.04 -35.96
C GLY A 33 8.19 -18.37 -34.73
N SER A 34 8.95 -17.31 -34.99
CA SER A 34 9.60 -16.48 -33.99
C SER A 34 9.16 -15.03 -34.13
N VAL A 35 8.85 -14.39 -33.00
CA VAL A 35 8.51 -12.95 -32.94
C VAL A 35 9.43 -12.25 -31.96
N LYS A 36 10.08 -11.18 -32.42
CA LYS A 36 11.01 -10.39 -31.61
C LYS A 36 10.37 -9.12 -31.05
N TYR A 37 10.35 -9.01 -29.73
CA TYR A 37 9.94 -7.86 -28.92
C TYR A 37 11.17 -7.16 -28.34
N LYS A 38 11.84 -6.30 -29.12
CA LYS A 38 13.08 -5.59 -28.74
C LYS A 38 14.16 -6.55 -28.18
N ASN A 39 14.28 -6.67 -26.86
CA ASN A 39 15.23 -7.53 -26.13
C ASN A 39 14.68 -8.91 -25.74
N ILE A 40 13.48 -9.26 -26.22
CA ILE A 40 12.79 -10.52 -25.93
C ILE A 40 12.40 -11.17 -27.25
N GLU A 41 12.45 -12.48 -27.33
CA GLU A 41 12.02 -13.28 -28.48
C GLU A 41 11.04 -14.36 -28.02
N LEU A 42 9.89 -14.44 -28.69
CA LEU A 42 8.86 -15.44 -28.45
C LEU A 42 8.92 -16.48 -29.56
N ASN A 43 9.30 -17.71 -29.21
CA ASN A 43 9.48 -18.81 -30.14
C ASN A 43 8.42 -19.89 -29.91
N THR A 44 7.83 -20.39 -30.99
CA THR A 44 6.82 -21.46 -30.92
C THR A 44 7.50 -22.81 -30.77
N ILE A 45 7.03 -23.65 -29.84
CA ILE A 45 7.48 -25.03 -29.74
C ILE A 45 6.55 -25.90 -30.59
N ASP A 46 7.12 -26.70 -31.50
CA ASP A 46 6.36 -27.69 -32.27
C ASP A 46 5.67 -28.67 -31.30
N TRP A 47 4.35 -28.51 -31.13
CA TRP A 47 3.57 -29.22 -30.11
C TRP A 47 2.36 -29.91 -30.71
N LYS A 48 2.17 -31.21 -30.39
CA LYS A 48 1.09 -32.05 -30.95
C LYS A 48 -0.01 -32.45 -29.96
N ARG A 49 0.12 -32.16 -28.65
CA ARG A 49 -0.84 -32.58 -27.61
C ARG A 49 -0.91 -31.65 -26.40
N GLY A 50 -1.94 -30.81 -26.30
CA GLY A 50 -2.14 -29.89 -25.17
C GLY A 50 -2.32 -28.45 -25.66
N MET A 51 -2.12 -27.48 -24.77
CA MET A 51 -2.12 -26.07 -25.16
C MET A 51 -0.81 -25.71 -25.88
N PRO A 52 -0.85 -24.90 -26.95
CA PRO A 52 0.35 -24.31 -27.57
C PRO A 52 1.32 -23.73 -26.54
N ALA A 53 2.60 -24.09 -26.66
CA ALA A 53 3.68 -23.65 -25.79
C ALA A 53 4.64 -22.72 -26.52
N TYR A 54 5.07 -21.68 -25.81
CA TYR A 54 5.94 -20.62 -26.33
C TYR A 54 7.14 -20.43 -25.40
N VAL A 55 8.34 -20.42 -25.97
CA VAL A 55 9.58 -20.08 -25.25
C VAL A 55 9.82 -18.58 -25.38
N LEU A 56 9.86 -17.90 -24.25
CA LEU A 56 10.35 -16.53 -24.13
C LEU A 56 11.86 -16.56 -23.91
N ASN A 57 12.67 -16.20 -24.91
CA ASN A 57 14.10 -15.96 -24.74
C ASN A 57 14.33 -14.47 -24.47
N PHE A 58 15.17 -14.13 -23.49
CA PHE A 58 15.48 -12.75 -23.17
C PHE A 58 16.86 -12.62 -22.53
N ASP A 59 17.50 -11.48 -22.77
CA ASP A 59 18.73 -11.10 -22.08
C ASP A 59 18.37 -10.36 -20.78
N ASN A 60 18.65 -10.98 -19.63
CA ASN A 60 18.53 -10.35 -18.32
C ASN A 60 19.77 -9.47 -18.07
N ASN A 61 19.77 -8.32 -18.74
CA ASN A 61 20.83 -7.35 -18.60
C ASN A 61 20.68 -6.50 -17.34
N LEU A 62 21.80 -6.29 -16.63
CA LEU A 62 21.87 -5.51 -15.40
C LEU A 62 23.13 -4.66 -15.39
N GLU A 63 22.98 -3.35 -15.19
CA GLU A 63 24.12 -2.47 -14.96
C GLU A 63 24.77 -2.75 -13.58
N VAL A 64 26.10 -2.79 -13.58
CA VAL A 64 26.93 -3.01 -12.39
C VAL A 64 27.12 -1.69 -11.66
N VAL A 65 26.36 -1.51 -10.59
CA VAL A 65 26.48 -0.39 -9.63
C VAL A 65 26.75 -0.95 -8.23
N ASP A 66 27.12 -0.10 -7.26
CA ASP A 66 27.44 -0.57 -5.90
C ASP A 66 26.32 -1.44 -5.27
N SER A 67 25.06 -1.10 -5.53
CA SER A 67 23.90 -1.85 -5.06
C SER A 67 23.65 -3.18 -5.79
N THR A 68 24.19 -3.36 -7.00
CA THR A 68 24.00 -4.57 -7.83
C THR A 68 25.31 -5.34 -8.08
N LYS A 69 26.43 -4.89 -7.51
CA LYS A 69 27.77 -5.40 -7.77
C LYS A 69 27.90 -6.91 -7.58
N ILE A 70 27.23 -7.45 -6.57
CA ILE A 70 27.19 -8.87 -6.24
C ILE A 70 26.06 -9.65 -6.93
N LEU A 71 25.12 -8.95 -7.58
CA LEU A 71 23.99 -9.58 -8.26
C LEU A 71 24.43 -10.07 -9.64
N VAL A 72 24.32 -11.37 -9.86
CA VAL A 72 24.57 -11.97 -11.18
C VAL A 72 23.31 -11.86 -12.04
N LYS A 73 22.14 -12.17 -11.47
CA LYS A 73 20.86 -12.29 -12.16
C LYS A 73 19.70 -12.14 -11.15
N VAL A 74 18.60 -11.50 -11.53
CA VAL A 74 17.40 -11.35 -10.67
C VAL A 74 16.13 -11.12 -11.49
N GLY A 75 14.99 -11.59 -10.99
CA GLY A 75 13.67 -11.14 -11.45
C GLY A 75 13.09 -11.83 -12.69
N ASP A 76 13.60 -13.00 -13.09
CA ASP A 76 13.07 -13.79 -14.20
C ASP A 76 11.56 -14.03 -14.12
N ASP A 77 11.06 -14.48 -12.96
CA ASP A 77 9.63 -14.72 -12.76
C ASP A 77 8.80 -13.45 -13.00
N GLU A 78 9.34 -12.29 -12.60
CA GLU A 78 8.68 -11.00 -12.79
C GLU A 78 8.72 -10.56 -14.27
N ILE A 79 9.79 -10.90 -15.00
CA ILE A 79 9.90 -10.66 -16.46
C ILE A 79 8.85 -11.49 -17.19
N ILE A 80 8.80 -12.79 -16.92
CA ILE A 80 7.86 -13.74 -17.55
C ILE A 80 6.42 -13.33 -17.23
N ARG A 81 6.13 -12.99 -15.97
CA ARG A 81 4.80 -12.55 -15.53
C ARG A 81 4.36 -11.24 -16.16
N GLN A 82 5.25 -10.27 -16.29
CA GLN A 82 4.92 -9.01 -16.97
C GLN A 82 4.67 -9.24 -18.47
N MET A 83 5.45 -10.12 -19.12
CA MET A 83 5.19 -10.50 -20.52
C MET A 83 3.87 -11.21 -20.69
N LYS A 84 3.53 -12.13 -19.78
CA LYS A 84 2.22 -12.79 -19.74
C LYS A 84 1.07 -11.79 -19.77
N TYR A 85 1.13 -10.76 -18.92
CA TYR A 85 0.08 -9.74 -18.86
C TYR A 85 -0.01 -8.92 -20.14
N ILE A 86 1.14 -8.52 -20.71
CA ILE A 86 1.19 -7.79 -21.99
C ILE A 86 0.59 -8.65 -23.10
N LEU A 87 1.05 -9.89 -23.28
CA LEU A 87 0.59 -10.77 -24.37
C LEU A 87 -0.89 -11.13 -24.24
N THR A 88 -1.36 -11.46 -23.03
CA THR A 88 -2.79 -11.72 -22.77
C THR A 88 -3.62 -10.50 -23.18
N PHE A 89 -3.16 -9.31 -22.81
CA PHE A 89 -3.88 -8.09 -23.11
C PHE A 89 -3.82 -7.74 -24.60
N SER A 90 -2.64 -7.65 -25.21
CA SER A 90 -2.44 -7.16 -26.58
C SER A 90 -2.98 -8.11 -27.65
N LEU A 91 -2.80 -9.42 -27.48
CA LEU A 91 -3.24 -10.43 -28.45
C LEU A 91 -4.69 -10.87 -28.25
N ASN A 92 -5.37 -10.32 -27.23
CA ASN A 92 -6.74 -10.67 -26.88
C ASN A 92 -6.91 -12.19 -26.71
N GLY A 93 -6.04 -12.79 -25.91
CA GLY A 93 -6.02 -14.22 -25.60
C GLY A 93 -5.51 -14.48 -24.19
N ILE A 94 -5.34 -15.74 -23.82
CA ILE A 94 -4.82 -16.14 -22.51
C ILE A 94 -3.40 -16.63 -22.67
N PHE A 95 -2.48 -16.07 -21.90
CA PHE A 95 -1.15 -16.63 -21.68
C PHE A 95 -1.00 -16.96 -20.21
N ASP A 96 -0.39 -18.10 -19.87
CA ASP A 96 0.02 -18.40 -18.50
C ASP A 96 1.27 -19.28 -18.42
N GLU A 97 1.98 -19.20 -17.29
CA GLU A 97 3.13 -20.04 -16.98
C GLU A 97 2.72 -21.52 -16.78
N ASN A 98 1.45 -21.77 -16.49
CA ASN A 98 0.89 -23.10 -16.25
C ASN A 98 -0.19 -23.46 -17.29
N GLU A 99 0.04 -24.54 -18.04
CA GLU A 99 -0.91 -25.09 -19.02
C GLU A 99 -2.31 -25.35 -18.42
N SER A 100 -2.37 -25.92 -17.22
CA SER A 100 -3.66 -26.22 -16.56
C SER A 100 -4.44 -24.96 -16.19
N ALA A 101 -3.76 -23.82 -15.97
CA ALA A 101 -4.44 -22.56 -15.71
C ALA A 101 -5.13 -22.04 -16.97
N VAL A 102 -4.45 -22.13 -18.13
CA VAL A 102 -5.01 -21.79 -19.45
C VAL A 102 -6.22 -22.68 -19.75
N GLU A 103 -6.07 -24.00 -19.58
CA GLU A 103 -7.15 -24.95 -19.82
C GLU A 103 -8.37 -24.68 -18.93
N LYS A 104 -8.14 -24.39 -17.64
CA LYS A 104 -9.21 -24.08 -16.69
C LYS A 104 -9.98 -22.82 -17.08
N ILE A 105 -9.30 -21.76 -17.52
CA ILE A 105 -9.97 -20.52 -17.96
C ILE A 105 -10.89 -20.79 -19.16
N ILE A 106 -10.45 -21.62 -20.12
CA ILE A 106 -11.19 -21.89 -21.37
C ILE A 106 -12.35 -22.87 -21.15
N ARG A 107 -12.11 -23.98 -20.45
CA ARG A 107 -13.00 -25.15 -20.43
C ARG A 107 -13.96 -25.19 -19.24
N THR A 108 -13.87 -24.26 -18.30
CA THR A 108 -14.72 -24.28 -17.11
C THR A 108 -16.08 -23.64 -17.39
N ASN A 109 -17.15 -24.33 -16.97
CA ASN A 109 -18.47 -23.72 -16.92
C ASN A 109 -18.50 -22.71 -15.76
N ILE A 110 -18.94 -21.49 -16.04
CA ILE A 110 -19.00 -20.42 -15.03
C ILE A 110 -20.20 -20.64 -14.11
N THR A 111 -21.34 -21.07 -14.67
CA THR A 111 -22.57 -21.42 -13.95
C THR A 111 -23.14 -22.74 -14.48
N GLN A 112 -24.33 -23.17 -14.02
CA GLN A 112 -25.02 -24.32 -14.60
C GLN A 112 -25.49 -24.00 -16.02
N GLY A 113 -24.63 -24.31 -17.01
CA GLY A 113 -24.94 -24.19 -18.44
C GLY A 113 -24.31 -23.00 -19.14
N ASP A 114 -23.74 -22.02 -18.42
CA ASP A 114 -22.99 -20.92 -19.06
C ASP A 114 -21.49 -21.22 -19.15
N THR A 115 -20.89 -20.92 -20.31
CA THR A 115 -19.49 -21.16 -20.63
C THR A 115 -18.63 -19.90 -20.49
N SER A 116 -17.32 -20.05 -20.29
CA SER A 116 -16.38 -18.92 -20.31
C SER A 116 -16.49 -18.07 -21.57
N GLU A 117 -16.77 -18.69 -22.72
CA GLU A 117 -16.89 -18.01 -24.03
C GLU A 117 -18.03 -16.98 -24.03
N GLN A 118 -19.15 -17.26 -23.37
CA GLN A 118 -20.25 -16.30 -23.29
C GLN A 118 -19.90 -15.02 -22.50
N PHE A 119 -18.93 -15.11 -21.59
CA PHE A 119 -18.49 -13.97 -20.78
C PHE A 119 -17.28 -13.27 -21.38
N LEU A 120 -16.32 -14.04 -21.92
CA LEU A 120 -15.00 -13.56 -22.36
C LEU A 120 -14.88 -13.42 -23.89
N GLY A 121 -15.83 -13.98 -24.64
CA GLY A 121 -15.85 -13.97 -26.11
C GLY A 121 -14.56 -14.51 -26.72
N GLU A 122 -14.03 -13.76 -27.68
CA GLU A 122 -12.82 -14.11 -28.44
C GLU A 122 -11.58 -14.36 -27.57
N ILE A 123 -11.52 -13.86 -26.33
CA ILE A 123 -10.37 -14.04 -25.43
C ILE A 123 -10.10 -15.53 -25.16
N VAL A 124 -11.15 -16.34 -25.00
CA VAL A 124 -11.05 -17.77 -24.66
C VAL A 124 -11.32 -18.68 -25.85
N ARG A 125 -11.47 -18.12 -27.05
CA ARG A 125 -11.69 -18.90 -28.26
C ARG A 125 -10.48 -19.81 -28.48
N ASN A 126 -10.75 -21.11 -28.60
CA ASN A 126 -9.70 -22.10 -28.72
C ASN A 126 -9.19 -22.19 -30.17
N ASN A 127 -7.90 -22.49 -30.35
CA ASN A 127 -7.24 -22.65 -31.65
C ASN A 127 -7.38 -21.43 -32.57
N LYS A 128 -7.39 -20.23 -32.00
CA LYS A 128 -7.39 -18.98 -32.77
C LYS A 128 -5.96 -18.75 -33.29
N PHE A 129 -5.81 -18.72 -34.61
CA PHE A 129 -4.54 -18.34 -35.23
C PHE A 129 -4.32 -16.83 -35.11
N ILE A 130 -3.13 -16.42 -34.69
CA ILE A 130 -2.76 -15.00 -34.58
C ILE A 130 -2.39 -14.47 -35.97
N SER A 131 -3.05 -13.40 -36.40
CA SER A 131 -2.71 -12.71 -37.65
C SER A 131 -1.44 -11.86 -37.54
N ASP A 132 -0.80 -11.57 -38.67
CA ASP A 132 0.36 -10.69 -38.71
C ASP A 132 0.04 -9.28 -38.18
N ASP A 133 -1.16 -8.76 -38.46
CA ASP A 133 -1.61 -7.44 -37.96
C ASP A 133 -1.75 -7.44 -36.43
N GLU A 134 -2.30 -8.51 -35.84
CA GLU A 134 -2.39 -8.66 -34.37
C GLU A 134 -1.00 -8.76 -33.71
N LEU A 135 -0.04 -9.43 -34.37
CA LEU A 135 1.34 -9.47 -33.91
C LEU A 135 2.01 -8.10 -33.97
N GLN A 136 1.85 -7.37 -35.08
CA GLN A 136 2.39 -6.01 -35.20
C GLN A 136 1.78 -5.07 -34.15
N TYR A 137 0.48 -5.18 -33.91
CA TYR A 137 -0.19 -4.45 -32.83
C TYR A 137 0.43 -4.80 -31.47
N SER A 138 0.63 -6.08 -31.16
CA SER A 138 1.24 -6.53 -29.90
C SER A 138 2.67 -6.00 -29.71
N ILE A 139 3.49 -6.02 -30.77
CA ILE A 139 4.86 -5.46 -30.75
C ILE A 139 4.80 -3.95 -30.48
N SER A 140 3.90 -3.24 -31.16
CA SER A 140 3.69 -1.80 -30.97
C SER A 140 3.28 -1.47 -29.54
N PHE A 141 2.31 -2.19 -29.00
CA PHE A 141 1.84 -2.04 -27.62
C PHE A 141 2.95 -2.32 -26.60
N TYR A 142 3.76 -3.37 -26.80
CA TYR A 142 4.94 -3.64 -25.97
C TYR A 142 5.93 -2.47 -25.99
N ASN A 143 6.25 -1.94 -27.17
CA ASN A 143 7.17 -0.81 -27.29
C ASN A 143 6.63 0.44 -26.58
N GLN A 144 5.32 0.72 -26.72
CA GLN A 144 4.66 1.80 -26.00
C GLN A 144 4.75 1.59 -24.48
N MET A 145 4.61 0.36 -23.99
CA MET A 145 4.76 0.03 -22.57
C MET A 145 6.18 0.29 -22.06
N ILE A 146 7.21 -0.18 -22.77
CA ILE A 146 8.61 0.06 -22.39
C ILE A 146 8.95 1.56 -22.39
N GLY A 147 8.38 2.31 -23.34
CA GLY A 147 8.57 3.76 -23.46
C GLY A 147 7.92 4.60 -22.35
N LEU A 148 6.93 4.10 -21.61
CA LEU A 148 6.27 4.86 -20.53
C LEU A 148 7.23 5.36 -19.45
N LYS A 149 6.95 6.49 -18.79
CA LYS A 149 7.66 6.85 -17.54
C LYS A 149 7.52 5.74 -16.48
N ARG A 150 8.49 5.61 -15.57
CA ARG A 150 8.51 4.50 -14.60
C ARG A 150 7.26 4.44 -13.73
N GLU A 151 6.79 5.60 -13.28
CA GLU A 151 5.57 5.70 -12.47
C GLU A 151 4.35 5.19 -13.25
N ASP A 152 4.20 5.62 -14.50
CA ASP A 152 3.10 5.24 -15.38
C ASP A 152 3.13 3.74 -15.72
N TYR A 153 4.32 3.22 -16.05
CA TYR A 153 4.55 1.81 -16.31
C TYR A 153 4.08 0.93 -15.15
N LYS A 154 4.40 1.31 -13.91
CA LYS A 154 4.01 0.54 -12.71
C LYS A 154 2.50 0.49 -12.55
N ILE A 155 1.83 1.63 -12.72
CA ILE A 155 0.38 1.73 -12.58
C ILE A 155 -0.32 0.90 -13.67
N ILE A 156 0.10 1.05 -14.94
CA ILE A 156 -0.52 0.32 -16.05
C ILE A 156 -0.23 -1.19 -15.92
N MET A 157 0.97 -1.59 -15.54
CA MET A 157 1.30 -3.00 -15.33
C MET A 157 0.46 -3.63 -14.21
N GLN A 158 0.20 -2.89 -13.12
CA GLN A 158 -0.74 -3.32 -12.08
C GLN A 158 -2.17 -3.48 -12.62
N CYS A 159 -2.60 -2.59 -13.52
CA CYS A 159 -3.91 -2.70 -14.17
C CYS A 159 -3.99 -3.91 -15.10
N LEU A 160 -2.94 -4.21 -15.88
CA LEU A 160 -2.88 -5.41 -16.70
C LEU A 160 -2.89 -6.69 -15.84
N SER A 161 -2.19 -6.68 -14.70
CA SER A 161 -2.20 -7.77 -13.71
C SER A 161 -3.59 -7.99 -13.10
N ALA A 162 -4.29 -6.91 -12.74
CA ALA A 162 -5.64 -6.95 -12.20
C ALA A 162 -6.65 -7.40 -13.27
N TYR A 163 -6.50 -6.95 -14.51
CA TYR A 163 -7.30 -7.40 -15.66
C TYR A 163 -7.16 -8.91 -15.89
N TYR A 164 -5.92 -9.43 -15.93
CA TYR A 164 -5.66 -10.87 -16.01
C TYR A 164 -6.27 -11.63 -14.83
N SER A 165 -6.13 -11.09 -13.61
CA SER A 165 -6.66 -11.71 -12.41
C SER A 165 -8.19 -11.76 -12.40
N ALA A 166 -8.86 -10.72 -12.92
CA ALA A 166 -10.31 -10.70 -13.10
C ALA A 166 -10.77 -11.87 -13.98
N ILE A 167 -10.10 -12.10 -15.12
CA ILE A 167 -10.37 -13.23 -16.01
C ILE A 167 -10.19 -14.56 -15.28
N ARG A 168 -9.08 -14.71 -14.53
CA ARG A 168 -8.76 -15.96 -13.83
C ARG A 168 -9.75 -16.31 -12.72
N VAL A 169 -10.31 -15.31 -12.04
CA VAL A 169 -11.27 -15.51 -10.92
C VAL A 169 -12.71 -15.66 -11.41
N LEU A 170 -13.01 -15.37 -12.67
CA LEU A 170 -14.37 -15.37 -13.23
C LEU A 170 -15.19 -16.63 -12.90
N TYR A 171 -14.59 -17.81 -13.04
CA TYR A 171 -15.28 -19.09 -12.78
C TYR A 171 -15.39 -19.43 -11.28
N GLU A 172 -14.65 -18.73 -10.42
CA GLU A 172 -14.71 -18.90 -8.95
C GLU A 172 -15.71 -17.94 -8.32
N ASP A 173 -15.66 -16.66 -8.71
CA ASP A 173 -16.59 -15.62 -8.26
C ASP A 173 -16.72 -14.52 -9.33
N ILE A 174 -17.86 -14.52 -10.03
CA ILE A 174 -18.21 -13.51 -11.05
C ILE A 174 -18.30 -12.11 -10.42
N SER A 175 -18.75 -11.99 -9.17
CA SER A 175 -18.92 -10.69 -8.52
C SER A 175 -17.58 -10.05 -8.17
N LEU A 176 -16.64 -10.87 -7.68
CA LEU A 176 -15.25 -10.44 -7.47
C LEU A 176 -14.61 -10.06 -8.81
N SER A 177 -14.72 -10.93 -9.82
CA SER A 177 -14.18 -10.69 -11.15
C SER A 177 -14.70 -9.38 -11.78
N TYR A 178 -16.02 -9.14 -11.73
CA TYR A 178 -16.65 -7.89 -12.16
C TYR A 178 -16.08 -6.68 -11.40
N SER A 179 -15.96 -6.79 -10.07
CA SER A 179 -15.41 -5.72 -9.24
C SER A 179 -13.93 -5.45 -9.58
N MET A 180 -13.13 -6.47 -9.89
CA MET A 180 -11.73 -6.36 -10.34
C MET A 180 -11.57 -5.53 -11.61
N LEU A 181 -12.48 -5.67 -12.56
CA LEU A 181 -12.50 -4.83 -13.76
C LEU A 181 -12.74 -3.34 -13.43
N VAL A 182 -13.65 -3.05 -12.50
CA VAL A 182 -13.89 -1.69 -12.02
C VAL A 182 -12.69 -1.16 -11.21
N TYR A 183 -12.07 -2.01 -10.37
CA TYR A 183 -10.84 -1.68 -9.64
C TYR A 183 -9.70 -1.27 -10.58
N CYS A 184 -9.54 -1.91 -11.74
CA CYS A 184 -8.54 -1.54 -12.74
C CYS A 184 -8.67 -0.07 -13.16
N ILE A 185 -9.87 0.32 -13.59
CA ILE A 185 -10.14 1.69 -14.04
C ILE A 185 -10.01 2.68 -12.88
N GLU A 186 -10.48 2.31 -11.67
CA GLU A 186 -10.36 3.18 -10.50
C GLU A 186 -8.91 3.45 -10.11
N SER A 187 -8.03 2.45 -10.23
CA SER A 187 -6.60 2.60 -10.02
C SER A 187 -5.99 3.60 -11.01
N LEU A 188 -6.38 3.54 -12.29
CA LEU A 188 -5.96 4.54 -13.28
C LEU A 188 -6.50 5.93 -12.93
N SER A 189 -7.80 6.06 -12.65
CA SER A 189 -8.43 7.35 -12.36
C SER A 189 -7.83 8.05 -11.13
N SER A 190 -7.44 7.29 -10.11
CA SER A 190 -6.92 7.85 -8.86
C SER A 190 -5.54 8.48 -9.01
N ASN A 191 -4.74 8.02 -9.98
CA ASN A 191 -3.35 8.42 -10.14
C ASN A 191 -3.14 9.59 -11.13
N TYR A 192 -4.15 9.96 -11.93
CA TYR A 192 -3.98 10.90 -13.05
C TYR A 192 -4.94 12.09 -13.07
N ASP A 193 -5.71 12.31 -12.01
CA ASP A 193 -6.85 13.22 -12.04
C ASP A 193 -6.64 14.61 -11.38
N LYS A 194 -7.24 15.63 -12.02
CA LYS A 194 -7.34 17.04 -11.60
C LYS A 194 -8.77 17.44 -11.16
N TYR A 195 -9.74 16.52 -11.09
CA TYR A 195 -11.15 16.83 -10.84
C TYR A 195 -11.44 17.36 -9.43
N ILE A 196 -12.27 18.41 -9.40
CA ILE A 196 -12.79 19.06 -8.19
C ILE A 196 -14.32 18.91 -8.21
N PRO A 197 -14.93 18.15 -7.27
CA PRO A 197 -16.38 17.97 -7.22
C PRO A 197 -17.12 19.28 -6.90
N THR A 198 -18.37 19.38 -7.37
CA THR A 198 -19.26 20.53 -7.24
C THR A 198 -20.53 20.16 -6.46
N TRP A 199 -21.35 21.17 -6.07
CA TRP A 199 -22.59 20.91 -5.32
C TRP A 199 -23.66 20.18 -6.15
N ASP A 200 -23.64 20.39 -7.47
CA ASP A 200 -24.57 19.74 -8.39
C ASP A 200 -24.29 18.25 -8.58
N ASP A 201 -23.10 17.80 -8.17
CA ASP A 201 -22.76 16.39 -8.16
C ASP A 201 -23.37 15.61 -6.99
N TYR A 202 -23.90 16.30 -5.98
CA TYR A 202 -24.44 15.67 -4.76
C TYR A 202 -25.80 15.01 -5.02
N ASP A 203 -26.09 13.92 -4.30
CA ASP A 203 -27.33 13.16 -4.43
C ASP A 203 -28.56 14.09 -4.39
N TYR A 204 -29.42 14.01 -5.41
CA TYR A 204 -30.52 14.96 -5.61
C TYR A 204 -31.53 14.93 -4.46
N ASP A 205 -31.89 13.74 -3.96
CA ASP A 205 -32.87 13.59 -2.89
C ASP A 205 -32.33 14.14 -1.57
N ILE A 206 -31.04 13.93 -1.29
CA ILE A 206 -30.38 14.48 -0.11
C ILE A 206 -30.17 15.99 -0.28
N LYS A 207 -29.76 16.46 -1.47
CA LYS A 207 -29.61 17.89 -1.81
C LYS A 207 -30.91 18.64 -1.59
N MET A 208 -32.04 18.14 -2.10
CA MET A 208 -33.36 18.75 -1.93
C MET A 208 -33.80 18.77 -0.46
N LYS A 209 -33.53 17.71 0.31
CA LYS A 209 -33.82 17.68 1.75
C LYS A 209 -32.98 18.69 2.52
N LEU A 210 -31.68 18.79 2.20
CA LEU A 210 -30.76 19.74 2.82
C LEU A 210 -31.08 21.18 2.45
N GLU A 211 -31.34 21.47 1.18
CA GLU A 211 -31.77 22.79 0.69
C GLU A 211 -33.05 23.26 1.37
N LYS A 212 -34.02 22.35 1.55
CA LYS A 212 -35.26 22.66 2.27
C LYS A 212 -35.00 23.03 3.74
N ILE A 213 -34.15 22.28 4.44
CA ILE A 213 -33.84 22.53 5.86
C ILE A 213 -32.97 23.78 6.05
N LEU A 214 -32.02 23.99 5.15
CA LEU A 214 -30.99 25.02 5.26
C LEU A 214 -31.41 26.35 4.63
N SER A 215 -32.49 26.38 3.85
CA SER A 215 -33.09 27.63 3.31
C SER A 215 -33.49 28.67 4.37
N GLY A 216 -33.62 28.27 5.64
CA GLY A 216 -33.91 29.15 6.77
C GLY A 216 -32.67 29.69 7.53
N TYR A 217 -31.45 29.35 7.10
CA TYR A 217 -30.20 29.73 7.76
C TYR A 217 -29.35 30.66 6.88
N ASP A 218 -28.29 31.23 7.47
CA ASP A 218 -27.36 32.12 6.77
C ASP A 218 -26.69 31.43 5.57
N ASN A 219 -26.57 32.16 4.46
CA ASN A 219 -26.03 31.67 3.20
C ASN A 219 -24.54 31.30 3.33
N ASP A 220 -23.78 32.01 4.17
CA ASP A 220 -22.36 31.73 4.38
C ASP A 220 -22.13 30.38 5.10
N LEU A 221 -22.96 30.07 6.11
CA LEU A 221 -22.96 28.77 6.77
C LEU A 221 -23.41 27.66 5.82
N PHE A 222 -24.41 27.94 4.97
CA PHE A 222 -24.90 26.98 3.99
C PHE A 222 -23.80 26.60 2.98
N ASP A 223 -23.05 27.58 2.47
CA ASP A 223 -21.95 27.34 1.53
C ASP A 223 -20.75 26.64 2.20
N GLU A 224 -20.50 26.87 3.49
CA GLU A 224 -19.49 26.13 4.25
C GLU A 224 -19.88 24.66 4.43
N ILE A 225 -21.16 24.38 4.75
CA ILE A 225 -21.70 23.02 4.84
C ILE A 225 -21.62 22.31 3.48
N LYS A 226 -21.99 22.98 2.37
CA LYS A 226 -21.81 22.42 1.01
C LYS A 226 -20.36 22.03 0.77
N LYS A 227 -19.39 22.91 1.08
CA LYS A 227 -17.96 22.62 0.92
C LYS A 227 -17.49 21.42 1.75
N ILE A 228 -18.08 21.17 2.92
CA ILE A 228 -17.77 20.01 3.76
C ILE A 228 -18.38 18.74 3.17
N LEU A 229 -19.63 18.77 2.72
CA LEU A 229 -20.32 17.61 2.14
C LEU A 229 -19.76 17.20 0.78
N ILE A 230 -19.36 18.17 -0.05
CA ILE A 230 -18.68 17.92 -1.34
C ILE A 230 -17.29 17.29 -1.15
N LYS A 231 -16.69 17.45 0.05
CA LYS A 231 -15.46 16.75 0.43
C LYS A 231 -15.70 15.29 0.86
N ASP A 232 -16.95 14.81 0.86
CA ASP A 232 -17.23 13.40 1.08
C ASP A 232 -16.40 12.54 0.11
N LYS A 233 -15.71 11.57 0.69
CA LYS A 233 -14.68 10.80 -0.01
C LYS A 233 -15.29 9.89 -1.08
N HIS A 234 -16.49 9.36 -0.85
CA HIS A 234 -17.11 8.39 -1.76
C HIS A 234 -17.73 9.06 -2.99
N LEU A 235 -18.44 10.18 -2.80
CA LEU A 235 -19.00 10.94 -3.93
C LEU A 235 -17.89 11.41 -4.88
N LYS A 236 -16.81 11.93 -4.29
CA LYS A 236 -15.64 12.38 -5.03
C LYS A 236 -15.03 11.23 -5.84
N LEU A 237 -14.89 10.03 -5.28
CA LEU A 237 -14.28 8.90 -5.98
C LEU A 237 -15.14 8.38 -7.13
N SER A 238 -16.46 8.30 -6.96
CA SER A 238 -17.38 7.85 -8.02
C SER A 238 -17.35 8.80 -9.22
N LYS A 239 -17.45 10.12 -9.00
CA LYS A 239 -17.40 11.11 -10.08
C LYS A 239 -16.05 11.14 -10.78
N ARG A 240 -14.95 10.99 -10.04
CA ARG A 240 -13.61 10.85 -10.61
C ARG A 240 -13.51 9.68 -11.56
N PHE A 241 -14.02 8.52 -11.15
CA PHE A 241 -14.08 7.33 -11.97
C PHE A 241 -14.84 7.59 -13.27
N VAL A 242 -16.07 8.12 -13.19
CA VAL A 242 -16.91 8.41 -14.36
C VAL A 242 -16.22 9.37 -15.32
N ASN A 243 -15.74 10.52 -14.83
CA ASN A 243 -15.11 11.53 -15.67
C ASN A 243 -13.82 11.03 -16.33
N PHE A 244 -13.02 10.26 -15.60
CA PHE A 244 -11.83 9.63 -16.14
C PHE A 244 -12.18 8.69 -17.30
N VAL A 245 -13.20 7.85 -17.14
CA VAL A 245 -13.66 6.95 -18.20
C VAL A 245 -14.13 7.75 -19.41
N LEU A 246 -15.03 8.72 -19.22
CA LEU A 246 -15.55 9.53 -20.32
C LEU A 246 -14.44 10.24 -21.11
N SER A 247 -13.39 10.70 -20.44
CA SER A 247 -12.24 11.33 -21.10
C SER A 247 -11.35 10.37 -21.90
N ASN A 248 -11.47 9.05 -21.67
CA ASN A 248 -10.67 8.00 -22.29
C ASN A 248 -11.45 7.06 -23.21
N VAL A 249 -12.76 7.24 -23.33
CA VAL A 249 -13.57 6.60 -24.37
C VAL A 249 -13.49 7.45 -25.64
N THR A 250 -13.31 6.80 -26.79
CA THR A 250 -13.21 7.42 -28.12
C THR A 250 -14.35 6.92 -28.99
N ASN A 251 -14.58 7.56 -30.15
CA ASN A 251 -15.68 7.21 -31.05
C ASN A 251 -15.66 5.74 -31.48
N ASP A 252 -14.46 5.16 -31.65
CA ASP A 252 -14.23 3.77 -32.02
C ASP A 252 -14.92 2.78 -31.07
N PHE A 253 -15.12 3.15 -29.80
CA PHE A 253 -15.84 2.31 -28.82
C PHE A 253 -17.31 2.08 -29.17
N PHE A 254 -17.93 3.03 -29.87
CA PHE A 254 -19.34 3.03 -30.23
C PHE A 254 -19.60 2.46 -31.63
N GLU A 255 -18.55 2.01 -32.32
CA GLU A 255 -18.71 1.34 -33.62
C GLU A 255 -19.46 0.01 -33.48
N VAL A 256 -20.13 -0.39 -34.56
CA VAL A 256 -20.99 -1.58 -34.56
C VAL A 256 -20.13 -2.84 -34.52
N THR A 257 -20.21 -3.59 -33.42
CA THR A 257 -19.36 -4.76 -33.14
C THR A 257 -20.11 -6.10 -33.19
N GLY A 258 -21.21 -6.18 -33.95
CA GLY A 258 -22.04 -7.39 -34.09
C GLY A 258 -22.87 -7.77 -32.86
N ARG A 259 -22.69 -7.05 -31.75
CA ARG A 259 -23.44 -7.14 -30.49
C ARG A 259 -24.24 -5.86 -30.24
N LYS A 260 -25.20 -5.89 -29.31
CA LYS A 260 -25.90 -4.66 -28.89
C LYS A 260 -24.94 -3.80 -28.05
N GLY A 261 -24.43 -2.74 -28.68
CA GLY A 261 -23.55 -1.75 -28.08
C GLY A 261 -24.27 -0.88 -27.04
N ILE A 262 -23.55 -0.42 -26.02
CA ILE A 262 -23.99 0.70 -25.18
C ILE A 262 -24.01 1.99 -26.01
N THR A 263 -25.01 2.85 -25.80
CA THR A 263 -25.06 4.17 -26.43
C THR A 263 -24.32 5.23 -25.61
N TYR A 264 -24.02 6.37 -26.24
CA TYR A 264 -23.34 7.47 -25.57
C TYR A 264 -24.13 7.99 -24.34
N ASP A 265 -25.44 8.14 -24.48
CA ASP A 265 -26.31 8.68 -23.42
C ASP A 265 -26.49 7.70 -22.25
N GLU A 266 -26.36 6.38 -22.49
CA GLU A 266 -26.45 5.34 -21.46
C GLU A 266 -25.15 5.18 -20.65
N LEU A 267 -24.01 5.62 -21.21
CA LEU A 267 -22.68 5.36 -20.66
C LEU A 267 -22.51 5.89 -19.24
N GLU A 268 -22.91 7.13 -18.98
CA GLU A 268 -22.75 7.73 -17.65
C GLU A 268 -23.53 6.96 -16.58
N ASN A 269 -24.78 6.60 -16.87
CA ASN A 269 -25.62 5.83 -15.95
C ASN A 269 -25.02 4.45 -15.65
N ALA A 270 -24.56 3.75 -16.69
CA ALA A 270 -23.94 2.43 -16.54
C ALA A 270 -22.65 2.48 -15.70
N LEU A 271 -21.84 3.54 -15.83
CA LEU A 271 -20.62 3.73 -15.05
C LEU A 271 -20.91 3.99 -13.57
N GLN A 272 -21.91 4.82 -13.27
CA GLN A 272 -22.34 5.07 -11.89
C GLN A 272 -22.81 3.77 -11.22
N ASN A 273 -23.58 2.95 -11.95
CA ASN A 273 -24.05 1.67 -11.47
C ASN A 273 -22.91 0.65 -11.28
N ALA A 274 -21.94 0.58 -12.20
CA ALA A 274 -20.77 -0.29 -12.07
C ALA A 274 -19.92 0.07 -10.84
N TYR A 275 -19.69 1.36 -10.59
CA TYR A 275 -19.01 1.85 -9.39
C TYR A 275 -19.77 1.47 -8.12
N SER A 276 -21.09 1.69 -8.11
CA SER A 276 -21.97 1.37 -6.97
C SER A 276 -21.94 -0.13 -6.65
N ILE A 277 -22.06 -1.00 -7.66
CA ILE A 277 -21.98 -2.46 -7.51
C ILE A 277 -20.65 -2.86 -6.87
N ARG A 278 -19.53 -2.36 -7.42
CA ARG A 278 -18.20 -2.63 -6.87
C ARG A 278 -18.07 -2.14 -5.43
N SER A 279 -18.55 -0.93 -5.13
CA SER A 279 -18.49 -0.35 -3.78
C SER A 279 -19.28 -1.19 -2.76
N GLN A 280 -20.47 -1.66 -3.14
CA GLN A 280 -21.29 -2.54 -2.30
C GLN A 280 -20.60 -3.89 -2.08
N TYR A 281 -19.99 -4.48 -3.11
CA TYR A 281 -19.22 -5.72 -2.95
C TYR A 281 -18.01 -5.51 -2.02
N ALA A 282 -17.27 -4.41 -2.16
CA ALA A 282 -16.09 -4.11 -1.36
C ALA A 282 -16.39 -3.93 0.15
N HIS A 283 -17.50 -3.26 0.48
CA HIS A 283 -17.83 -2.86 1.84
C HIS A 283 -18.82 -3.80 2.53
N GLU A 284 -19.67 -4.48 1.77
CA GLU A 284 -20.78 -5.28 2.29
C GLU A 284 -20.77 -6.74 1.77
N LEU A 285 -19.84 -7.09 0.86
CA LEU A 285 -19.80 -8.39 0.16
C LEU A 285 -21.11 -8.72 -0.56
N LYS A 286 -21.85 -7.67 -0.96
CA LYS A 286 -23.11 -7.82 -1.67
C LYS A 286 -22.84 -8.24 -3.12
N PRO A 287 -23.35 -9.41 -3.57
CA PRO A 287 -23.07 -9.92 -4.91
C PRO A 287 -23.71 -9.05 -6.00
N ILE A 288 -23.20 -9.19 -7.22
CA ILE A 288 -23.81 -8.54 -8.39
C ILE A 288 -25.21 -9.12 -8.66
N MET A 289 -26.05 -8.35 -9.35
CA MET A 289 -27.38 -8.79 -9.75
C MET A 289 -27.33 -10.12 -10.50
N LYS A 290 -28.28 -11.03 -10.20
CA LYS A 290 -28.32 -12.37 -10.80
C LYS A 290 -28.37 -12.34 -12.32
N GLN A 291 -29.04 -11.34 -12.89
CA GLN A 291 -29.14 -11.14 -14.33
C GLN A 291 -27.76 -10.89 -14.97
N LEU A 292 -26.86 -10.18 -14.28
CA LEU A 292 -25.49 -9.93 -14.77
C LEU A 292 -24.60 -11.17 -14.70
N GLN A 293 -25.05 -12.23 -14.00
CA GLN A 293 -24.37 -13.53 -13.92
C GLN A 293 -24.82 -14.49 -15.03
N ILE A 294 -25.70 -14.07 -15.94
CA ILE A 294 -26.19 -14.90 -17.04
C ILE A 294 -25.30 -14.69 -18.27
N GLY A 295 -24.65 -15.76 -18.73
CA GLY A 295 -23.69 -15.71 -19.85
C GLY A 295 -24.32 -15.19 -21.14
N SER A 296 -25.52 -15.63 -21.48
CA SER A 296 -26.20 -15.24 -22.72
C SER A 296 -26.46 -13.72 -22.88
N PHE A 297 -26.54 -12.97 -21.78
CA PHE A 297 -26.63 -11.50 -21.83
C PHE A 297 -25.27 -10.87 -22.09
N SER A 298 -24.22 -11.40 -21.46
CA SER A 298 -22.84 -10.96 -21.64
C SER A 298 -22.33 -11.16 -23.07
N ASP A 299 -22.76 -12.24 -23.72
CA ASP A 299 -22.38 -12.58 -25.10
C ASP A 299 -22.97 -11.60 -26.13
N LYS A 300 -24.24 -11.21 -25.94
CA LYS A 300 -25.02 -10.50 -26.96
C LYS A 300 -25.10 -8.99 -26.76
N CYS A 301 -24.91 -8.52 -25.53
CA CYS A 301 -25.15 -7.12 -25.16
C CYS A 301 -24.07 -6.61 -24.21
N ASP A 302 -23.70 -5.33 -24.34
CA ASP A 302 -22.81 -4.69 -23.36
C ASP A 302 -23.50 -4.32 -22.08
N VAL A 303 -24.81 -4.13 -22.16
CA VAL A 303 -25.64 -3.61 -21.09
C VAL A 303 -26.89 -4.42 -20.91
N PHE A 304 -27.37 -4.41 -19.68
CA PHE A 304 -28.64 -4.96 -19.23
C PHE A 304 -29.46 -3.83 -18.60
N GLU A 305 -30.69 -3.66 -19.06
CA GLU A 305 -31.63 -2.67 -18.52
C GLU A 305 -32.53 -3.33 -17.48
N TRP A 306 -32.64 -2.73 -16.30
CA TRP A 306 -33.53 -3.17 -15.22
C TRP A 306 -34.10 -1.96 -14.49
N GLU A 307 -35.42 -1.88 -14.36
CA GLU A 307 -36.11 -0.78 -13.64
C GLU A 307 -35.65 0.63 -14.09
N HIS A 308 -35.49 0.83 -15.40
CA HIS A 308 -34.98 2.07 -16.02
C HIS A 308 -33.53 2.45 -15.67
N ALA A 309 -32.76 1.53 -15.09
CA ALA A 309 -31.33 1.67 -14.88
C ALA A 309 -30.54 0.76 -15.82
N ILE A 310 -29.40 1.25 -16.29
CA ILE A 310 -28.52 0.54 -17.22
C ILE A 310 -27.33 -0.03 -16.44
N PHE A 311 -27.04 -1.31 -16.64
CA PHE A 311 -25.95 -2.02 -15.98
C PHE A 311 -25.03 -2.63 -17.02
N PHE A 312 -23.71 -2.49 -16.86
CA PHE A 312 -22.77 -3.23 -17.71
C PHE A 312 -22.90 -4.74 -17.46
N THR A 313 -23.03 -5.50 -18.54
CA THR A 313 -22.73 -6.93 -18.52
C THR A 313 -21.22 -7.12 -18.36
N TYR A 314 -20.79 -8.34 -18.04
CA TYR A 314 -19.36 -8.63 -17.88
C TYR A 314 -18.58 -8.42 -19.19
N GLY A 315 -19.11 -8.88 -20.32
CA GLY A 315 -18.50 -8.71 -21.66
C GLY A 315 -18.44 -7.25 -22.10
N GLY A 316 -19.47 -6.46 -21.78
CA GLY A 316 -19.47 -5.00 -22.00
C GLY A 316 -18.40 -4.30 -21.17
N LEU A 317 -18.30 -4.64 -19.88
CA LEU A 317 -17.30 -4.06 -18.98
C LEU A 317 -15.87 -4.44 -19.40
N ILE A 318 -15.63 -5.68 -19.83
CA ILE A 318 -14.32 -6.08 -20.37
C ILE A 318 -13.96 -5.24 -21.59
N ARG A 319 -14.89 -5.06 -22.54
CA ARG A 319 -14.60 -4.25 -23.73
C ARG A 319 -14.25 -2.82 -23.33
N LEU A 320 -15.01 -2.23 -22.42
CA LEU A 320 -14.76 -0.88 -21.91
C LEU A 320 -13.38 -0.78 -21.25
N VAL A 321 -13.03 -1.70 -20.35
CA VAL A 321 -11.72 -1.70 -19.66
C VAL A 321 -10.57 -1.79 -20.65
N ARG A 322 -10.67 -2.68 -21.65
CA ARG A 322 -9.65 -2.80 -22.70
C ARG A 322 -9.50 -1.49 -23.47
N HIS A 323 -10.61 -0.90 -23.89
CA HIS A 323 -10.64 0.38 -24.62
C HIS A 323 -9.95 1.50 -23.84
N ILE A 324 -10.27 1.64 -22.55
CA ILE A 324 -9.69 2.65 -21.67
C ILE A 324 -8.18 2.43 -21.52
N ILE A 325 -7.73 1.20 -21.24
CA ILE A 325 -6.30 0.91 -21.02
C ILE A 325 -5.49 1.22 -22.28
N ILE A 326 -5.99 0.84 -23.47
CA ILE A 326 -5.33 1.12 -24.76
C ILE A 326 -5.16 2.62 -24.95
N ASN A 327 -6.26 3.37 -24.91
CA ASN A 327 -6.22 4.83 -25.11
C ASN A 327 -5.39 5.54 -24.04
N PHE A 328 -5.40 5.02 -22.82
CA PHE A 328 -4.62 5.58 -21.73
C PHE A 328 -3.11 5.40 -21.98
N VAL A 329 -2.69 4.19 -22.39
CA VAL A 329 -1.29 3.91 -22.75
C VAL A 329 -0.84 4.79 -23.91
N GLU A 330 -1.68 5.01 -24.92
CA GLU A 330 -1.38 5.85 -26.08
C GLU A 330 -1.20 7.32 -25.72
N LYS A 331 -2.00 7.86 -24.79
CA LYS A 331 -1.92 9.26 -24.34
C LYS A 331 -0.72 9.54 -23.43
N CYS A 332 -0.23 8.54 -22.70
CA CYS A 332 0.90 8.72 -21.78
C CYS A 332 2.19 9.09 -22.53
N GLU A 333 2.97 9.99 -21.94
CA GLU A 333 4.25 10.44 -22.47
C GLU A 333 5.25 9.28 -22.58
N LYS A 334 5.96 9.21 -23.71
CA LYS A 334 6.99 8.22 -23.98
C LYS A 334 8.37 8.85 -23.85
N VAL A 335 9.25 8.16 -23.14
CA VAL A 335 10.61 8.59 -22.81
C VAL A 335 11.57 7.43 -23.08
N GLU A 336 12.62 7.68 -23.87
CA GLU A 336 13.63 6.66 -24.19
C GLU A 336 14.56 6.35 -23.02
N LYS A 337 15.01 7.38 -22.29
CA LYS A 337 15.87 7.26 -21.09
C LYS A 337 15.35 8.08 -19.93
N GLU A 338 15.41 7.52 -18.74
CA GLU A 338 14.89 8.13 -17.52
C GLU A 338 15.90 7.93 -16.39
N ASP A 339 16.21 9.00 -15.66
CA ASP A 339 17.01 8.92 -14.44
C ASP A 339 16.09 8.50 -13.28
N TYR A 340 16.19 7.24 -12.87
CA TYR A 340 15.33 6.65 -11.85
C TYR A 340 16.14 5.66 -10.98
N PRO A 341 15.98 5.65 -9.64
CA PRO A 341 16.70 4.75 -8.73
C PRO A 341 16.17 3.30 -8.79
N TRP A 342 16.29 2.67 -9.96
CA TRP A 342 15.69 1.37 -10.31
C TRP A 342 16.18 0.21 -9.43
N HIS A 343 17.41 0.29 -8.92
CA HIS A 343 18.02 -0.75 -8.07
C HIS A 343 17.25 -0.95 -6.75
N SER A 344 16.50 0.04 -6.28
CA SER A 344 15.67 -0.04 -5.07
C SER A 344 14.40 -0.89 -5.26
N GLU A 345 14.06 -1.23 -6.50
CA GLU A 345 12.84 -1.97 -6.86
C GLU A 345 13.12 -3.38 -7.37
N LEU A 346 14.36 -3.86 -7.23
CA LEU A 346 14.70 -5.22 -7.63
C LEU A 346 13.93 -6.23 -6.76
N PRO A 347 13.33 -7.27 -7.38
CA PRO A 347 12.54 -8.25 -6.63
C PRO A 347 13.46 -9.07 -5.70
N GLY A 348 12.88 -9.56 -4.61
CA GLY A 348 13.62 -10.33 -3.60
C GLY A 348 14.46 -9.48 -2.63
N THR A 349 14.36 -8.15 -2.69
CA THR A 349 14.99 -7.25 -1.72
C THR A 349 14.02 -6.94 -0.57
N VAL A 350 14.55 -6.87 0.65
CA VAL A 350 13.78 -6.46 1.85
C VAL A 350 14.54 -5.38 2.61
N ASN A 351 13.83 -4.33 3.01
CA ASN A 351 14.38 -3.29 3.86
C ASN A 351 14.29 -3.73 5.32
N ILE A 352 15.44 -3.98 5.95
CA ILE A 352 15.52 -4.39 7.34
C ILE A 352 16.04 -3.21 8.17
N LYS A 353 15.31 -2.84 9.23
CA LYS A 353 15.83 -1.89 10.22
C LYS A 353 16.90 -2.61 11.04
N LEU A 354 18.14 -2.14 10.95
CA LEU A 354 19.24 -2.68 11.76
C LEU A 354 18.97 -2.49 13.26
N SER A 355 19.46 -3.44 14.06
CA SER A 355 19.44 -3.36 15.52
C SER A 355 20.06 -2.03 15.99
N PRO A 356 19.47 -1.35 16.99
CA PRO A 356 20.09 -0.17 17.59
C PRO A 356 21.53 -0.39 18.03
N THR A 357 21.91 -1.61 18.40
CA THR A 357 23.30 -1.94 18.76
C THR A 357 24.34 -1.63 17.67
N ILE A 358 23.92 -1.50 16.41
CA ILE A 358 24.81 -1.25 15.26
C ILE A 358 24.94 0.24 14.95
N TRP A 359 23.92 1.07 15.24
CA TRP A 359 23.87 2.47 14.80
C TRP A 359 23.72 3.49 15.92
N LEU A 360 23.34 3.06 17.13
CA LEU A 360 23.21 3.92 18.30
C LEU A 360 24.60 4.50 18.64
N GLY A 361 24.69 5.84 18.74
CA GLY A 361 25.96 6.54 18.98
C GLY A 361 26.73 7.00 17.74
N ILE A 362 26.39 6.51 16.53
CA ILE A 362 27.04 6.93 15.26
C ILE A 362 26.54 8.32 14.77
N ALA A 363 25.63 8.94 15.51
CA ALA A 363 24.98 10.19 15.14
C ALA A 363 25.93 11.40 15.21
N LYS A 364 26.10 12.09 14.07
CA LYS A 364 26.89 13.34 13.95
C LYS A 364 26.02 14.61 13.91
N ASP A 365 24.70 14.52 14.14
CA ASP A 365 23.82 15.69 14.06
C ASP A 365 23.92 16.59 15.29
N ASN A 366 24.08 17.90 15.06
CA ASN A 366 24.12 18.91 16.11
C ASN A 366 22.73 19.44 16.48
N ASP A 367 21.74 19.29 15.59
CA ASP A 367 20.40 19.87 15.74
C ASP A 367 19.44 19.01 16.57
N GLY A 368 19.90 17.84 17.04
CA GLY A 368 19.12 16.87 17.79
C GLY A 368 18.03 16.19 16.99
N SER A 369 18.09 16.23 15.65
CA SER A 369 17.10 15.60 14.76
C SER A 369 16.97 14.09 14.99
N ARG A 370 18.02 13.41 15.45
CA ARG A 370 17.99 11.98 15.80
C ARG A 370 17.64 11.71 17.27
N GLY A 371 17.36 12.72 18.08
CA GLY A 371 17.13 12.56 19.53
C GLY A 371 16.06 11.52 19.87
N ILE A 372 14.91 11.56 19.18
CA ILE A 372 13.83 10.57 19.38
C ILE A 372 14.28 9.16 18.99
N ALA A 373 14.89 9.01 17.81
CA ALA A 373 15.35 7.71 17.33
C ALA A 373 16.43 7.11 18.24
N ASN A 374 17.37 7.92 18.72
CA ASN A 374 18.40 7.48 19.65
C ASN A 374 17.79 7.10 21.01
N LEU A 375 16.79 7.84 21.51
CA LEU A 375 16.09 7.49 22.74
C LEU A 375 15.37 6.15 22.61
N GLU A 376 14.61 5.93 21.53
CA GLU A 376 14.00 4.62 21.25
C GLU A 376 15.03 3.50 21.18
N GLY A 377 16.14 3.73 20.48
CA GLY A 377 17.22 2.77 20.36
C GLY A 377 17.87 2.43 21.69
N LEU A 378 18.12 3.43 22.54
CA LEU A 378 18.63 3.25 23.90
C LEU A 378 17.68 2.43 24.76
N LEU A 379 16.38 2.77 24.78
CA LEU A 379 15.37 2.03 25.53
C LEU A 379 15.28 0.57 25.08
N GLN A 380 15.38 0.33 23.78
CA GLN A 380 15.40 -1.03 23.24
C GLN A 380 16.66 -1.79 23.67
N CYS A 381 17.84 -1.16 23.65
CA CYS A 381 19.08 -1.77 24.13
C CYS A 381 19.01 -2.11 25.62
N ILE A 382 18.56 -1.17 26.46
CA ILE A 382 18.42 -1.39 27.92
C ILE A 382 17.49 -2.56 28.21
N GLN A 383 16.37 -2.69 27.50
CA GLN A 383 15.45 -3.81 27.72
C GLN A 383 15.96 -5.16 27.20
N SER A 384 16.67 -5.15 26.07
CA SER A 384 17.12 -6.39 25.43
C SER A 384 18.30 -6.99 26.18
N ASP A 385 19.28 -6.15 26.53
CA ASP A 385 20.45 -6.56 27.30
C ASP A 385 21.03 -5.35 28.06
N PRO A 386 20.61 -5.15 29.33
CA PRO A 386 21.10 -4.04 30.15
C PRO A 386 22.63 -4.04 30.34
N LYS A 387 23.30 -5.19 30.19
CA LYS A 387 24.75 -5.30 30.41
C LYS A 387 25.56 -4.88 29.18
N ASN A 388 24.98 -4.96 27.99
CA ASN A 388 25.66 -4.72 26.70
C ASN A 388 25.04 -3.56 25.92
N VAL A 389 24.72 -2.46 26.62
CA VAL A 389 24.25 -1.23 25.97
C VAL A 389 25.44 -0.53 25.27
N PRO A 390 25.30 -0.12 23.99
CA PRO A 390 26.36 0.60 23.28
C PRO A 390 26.83 1.86 24.03
N ASN A 391 28.14 2.13 23.97
CA ASN A 391 28.68 3.37 24.51
C ASN A 391 28.27 4.55 23.62
N ILE A 392 27.55 5.51 24.20
CA ILE A 392 27.10 6.71 23.51
C ILE A 392 27.65 8.00 24.14
N ASN A 393 28.78 7.92 24.86
CA ASN A 393 29.40 9.04 25.54
C ASN A 393 29.63 10.24 24.62
N GLU A 394 30.20 10.02 23.44
CA GLU A 394 30.43 11.07 22.44
C GLU A 394 29.12 11.77 22.02
N CYS A 395 28.05 10.99 21.85
CA CYS A 395 26.73 11.51 21.48
C CYS A 395 26.13 12.37 22.61
N VAL A 396 26.24 11.91 23.87
CA VAL A 396 25.79 12.66 25.05
C VAL A 396 26.59 13.94 25.23
N GLU A 397 27.92 13.87 25.15
CA GLU A 397 28.79 15.05 25.26
C GLU A 397 28.48 16.09 24.18
N ARG A 398 28.25 15.63 22.94
CA ARG A 398 27.90 16.48 21.81
C ARG A 398 26.55 17.17 22.00
N TYR A 399 25.52 16.42 22.39
CA TYR A 399 24.20 16.99 22.66
C TYR A 399 24.21 18.01 23.79
N LEU A 400 24.97 17.77 24.87
CA LEU A 400 25.09 18.73 25.97
C LEU A 400 25.91 19.97 25.60
N THR A 401 26.91 19.82 24.73
CA THR A 401 27.74 20.94 24.27
C THR A 401 26.97 21.87 23.32
N HIS A 402 26.16 21.31 22.42
CA HIS A 402 25.35 22.06 21.45
C HIS A 402 23.88 22.19 21.85
N PHE A 403 23.55 22.05 23.14
CA PHE A 403 22.15 21.97 23.59
C PHE A 403 21.32 23.23 23.25
N SER A 404 21.97 24.40 23.18
CA SER A 404 21.36 25.66 22.77
C SER A 404 20.88 25.63 21.30
N GLU A 405 21.59 24.91 20.43
CA GLU A 405 21.31 24.78 18.98
C GLU A 405 20.23 23.73 18.66
N ILE A 406 19.88 22.87 19.62
CA ILE A 406 18.87 21.82 19.44
C ILE A 406 17.48 22.44 19.26
N LYS A 407 16.74 21.95 18.27
CA LYS A 407 15.35 22.38 18.03
C LYS A 407 14.48 22.13 19.25
N ARG A 408 13.63 23.10 19.61
CA ARG A 408 12.75 23.04 20.81
C ARG A 408 12.01 21.71 20.96
N ASN A 409 11.46 21.19 19.86
CA ASN A 409 10.68 19.95 19.85
C ASN A 409 11.50 18.68 20.17
N ASN A 410 12.82 18.74 20.03
CA ASN A 410 13.72 17.61 20.26
C ASN A 410 14.42 17.66 21.63
N LYS A 411 14.41 18.83 22.31
CA LYS A 411 15.13 19.03 23.56
C LYS A 411 14.70 18.06 24.66
N ALA A 412 13.40 17.84 24.84
CA ALA A 412 12.89 16.92 25.84
C ALA A 412 13.33 15.47 25.58
N ALA A 413 13.29 15.03 24.32
CA ALA A 413 13.75 13.69 23.93
C ALA A 413 15.26 13.50 24.17
N VAL A 414 16.07 14.51 23.83
CA VAL A 414 17.51 14.49 24.05
C VAL A 414 17.85 14.49 25.54
N LEU A 415 17.16 15.31 26.34
CA LEU A 415 17.34 15.32 27.80
C LEU A 415 17.00 13.98 28.42
N ALA A 416 15.86 13.38 28.04
CA ALA A 416 15.49 12.06 28.52
C ALA A 416 16.51 11.00 28.13
N LEU A 417 17.05 11.03 26.90
CA LEU A 417 18.14 10.14 26.49
C LEU A 417 19.37 10.30 27.39
N CYS A 418 19.81 11.53 27.64
CA CYS A 418 21.01 11.77 28.44
C CYS A 418 20.81 11.33 29.89
N TRP A 419 19.68 11.66 30.51
CA TRP A 419 19.39 11.25 31.89
C TRP A 419 19.27 9.73 32.03
N ILE A 420 18.49 9.08 31.16
CA ILE A 420 18.32 7.63 31.20
C ILE A 420 19.67 6.93 30.97
N TYR A 421 20.48 7.39 30.03
CA TYR A 421 21.79 6.79 29.80
C TYR A 421 22.73 6.91 31.01
N ILE A 422 22.85 8.11 31.57
CA ILE A 422 23.79 8.36 32.68
C ILE A 422 23.35 7.64 33.96
N LEU A 423 22.05 7.56 34.22
CA LEU A 423 21.52 6.96 35.45
C LEU A 423 21.31 5.44 35.36
N SER A 424 20.98 4.90 34.18
CA SER A 424 20.67 3.47 34.03
C SER A 424 21.88 2.59 33.71
N ILE A 425 22.99 3.16 33.23
CA ILE A 425 24.17 2.37 32.83
C ILE A 425 25.21 2.30 33.95
N SER A 426 25.29 1.13 34.59
CA SER A 426 26.19 0.88 35.71
C SER A 426 27.68 0.85 35.33
N SER A 427 28.01 0.53 34.08
CA SER A 427 29.38 0.38 33.58
C SER A 427 30.11 1.69 33.26
N LEU A 428 29.45 2.83 33.40
CA LEU A 428 30.07 4.14 33.20
C LEU A 428 31.03 4.49 34.34
N ASP A 429 32.14 5.14 33.99
CA ASP A 429 33.10 5.69 34.95
C ASP A 429 32.44 6.76 35.85
N GLU A 430 32.69 6.70 37.16
CA GLU A 430 32.04 7.58 38.14
C GLU A 430 32.42 9.06 37.95
N ALA A 431 33.68 9.37 37.62
CA ALA A 431 34.09 10.74 37.35
C ALA A 431 33.41 11.30 36.08
N TYR A 432 33.21 10.45 35.08
CA TYR A 432 32.41 10.80 33.89
C TYR A 432 30.93 11.04 34.23
N LYS A 433 30.30 10.17 35.04
CA LYS A 433 28.91 10.35 35.48
C LYS A 433 28.73 11.67 36.22
N GLU A 434 29.58 11.96 37.21
CA GLU A 434 29.52 13.21 37.98
C GLU A 434 29.65 14.44 37.07
N LYS A 435 30.61 14.41 36.14
CA LYS A 435 30.81 15.48 35.14
C LYS A 435 29.53 15.69 34.31
N MET A 436 28.90 14.63 33.80
CA MET A 436 27.70 14.77 32.97
C MET A 436 26.47 15.18 33.76
N VAL A 437 26.28 14.65 34.97
CA VAL A 437 25.19 15.06 35.88
C VAL A 437 25.31 16.56 36.19
N SER A 438 26.51 17.08 36.46
CA SER A 438 26.71 18.51 36.72
C SER A 438 26.24 19.40 35.56
N LYS A 439 26.46 18.97 34.32
CA LYS A 439 25.97 19.66 33.11
C LYS A 439 24.47 19.53 32.94
N LEU A 440 23.92 18.34 33.15
CA LEU A 440 22.48 18.07 33.03
C LEU A 440 21.65 18.86 34.05
N LYS A 441 22.20 19.11 35.25
CA LYS A 441 21.55 19.91 36.29
C LYS A 441 21.23 21.34 35.84
N LEU A 442 21.96 21.89 34.87
CA LEU A 442 21.68 23.22 34.29
C LEU A 442 20.32 23.29 33.57
N TYR A 443 19.73 22.14 33.23
CA TYR A 443 18.48 22.04 32.47
C TYR A 443 17.34 21.41 33.28
N LEU A 444 17.45 21.36 34.63
CA LEU A 444 16.43 20.77 35.51
C LEU A 444 15.05 21.42 35.37
N GLU A 445 14.98 22.73 35.14
CA GLU A 445 13.71 23.43 34.95
C GLU A 445 12.89 22.84 33.79
N MET A 446 13.54 22.35 32.73
CA MET A 446 12.84 21.72 31.61
C MET A 446 12.22 20.36 31.96
N ILE A 447 12.67 19.74 33.05
CA ILE A 447 12.13 18.48 33.57
C ILE A 447 10.90 18.74 34.43
N SER A 448 10.63 19.99 34.85
CA SER A 448 9.40 20.34 35.57
C SER A 448 8.14 20.35 34.70
N GLU A 449 8.25 20.29 33.37
CA GLU A 449 7.11 20.22 32.46
C GLU A 449 6.63 18.76 32.31
N CYS A 450 5.34 18.50 32.57
CA CYS A 450 4.76 17.17 32.39
C CYS A 450 4.66 16.85 30.89
N ASN A 451 5.48 15.91 30.43
CA ASN A 451 5.44 15.37 29.08
C ASN A 451 5.95 13.92 29.09
N ILE A 452 5.69 13.18 28.00
CA ILE A 452 6.05 11.76 27.91
C ILE A 452 7.55 11.49 28.12
N TYR A 453 8.44 12.38 27.67
CA TYR A 453 9.89 12.19 27.79
C TYR A 453 10.34 12.33 29.23
N ASN A 454 9.82 13.32 29.95
CA ASN A 454 10.17 13.51 31.35
C ASN A 454 9.54 12.40 32.21
N ILE A 455 8.30 11.97 31.93
CA ILE A 455 7.68 10.79 32.58
C ILE A 455 8.56 9.53 32.43
N LEU A 456 9.22 9.34 31.27
CA LEU A 456 10.14 8.22 31.08
C LEU A 456 11.35 8.25 32.01
N ILE A 457 11.89 9.45 32.29
CA ILE A 457 13.02 9.59 33.21
C ILE A 457 12.61 9.01 34.57
N PHE A 458 11.46 9.40 35.10
CA PHE A 458 10.97 8.91 36.40
C PHE A 458 10.57 7.43 36.38
N ALA A 459 9.95 6.95 35.29
CA ALA A 459 9.52 5.56 35.20
C ALA A 459 10.69 4.57 35.08
N ILE A 460 11.87 5.02 34.62
CA ILE A 460 13.03 4.16 34.35
C ILE A 460 14.16 4.40 35.36
N THR A 461 14.29 5.61 35.86
CA THR A 461 15.39 6.02 36.75
C THR A 461 14.84 6.36 38.13
N GLN A 462 15.63 6.12 39.18
CA GLN A 462 15.33 6.58 40.55
C GLN A 462 15.65 8.08 40.66
N PHE A 463 15.00 8.90 39.83
CA PHE A 463 15.31 10.32 39.72
C PHE A 463 14.91 11.07 41.00
N ASP A 464 15.89 11.61 41.72
CA ASP A 464 15.72 12.26 43.03
C ASP A 464 16.22 13.72 43.06
N TYR A 465 16.64 14.27 41.91
CA TYR A 465 17.23 15.60 41.81
C TYR A 465 16.23 16.76 41.78
N LEU A 466 14.93 16.49 41.66
CA LEU A 466 13.88 17.50 41.55
C LEU A 466 12.60 17.00 42.22
N GLU A 467 12.02 17.81 43.11
CA GLU A 467 10.63 17.61 43.55
C GLU A 467 9.70 18.03 42.41
N ILE A 468 8.82 17.12 42.00
CA ILE A 468 7.89 17.36 40.90
C ILE A 468 6.51 17.72 41.46
N ASP A 469 5.91 18.77 40.91
CA ASP A 469 4.53 19.18 41.23
C ASP A 469 3.47 18.58 40.28
N TRP A 470 3.81 17.57 39.45
CA TRP A 470 2.84 16.98 38.55
C TRP A 470 1.78 16.21 39.31
N THR A 471 0.53 16.42 38.94
CA THR A 471 -0.55 15.56 39.41
C THR A 471 -0.61 14.27 38.60
N VAL A 472 -1.25 13.25 39.16
CA VAL A 472 -1.54 12.01 38.45
C VAL A 472 -2.41 12.28 37.20
N ASP A 473 -3.30 13.27 37.27
CA ASP A 473 -4.14 13.70 36.14
C ASP A 473 -3.31 14.27 34.98
N ASP A 474 -2.24 15.02 35.28
CA ASP A 474 -1.32 15.53 34.25
C ASP A 474 -0.62 14.37 33.52
N MET A 475 -0.18 13.35 34.27
CA MET A 475 0.42 12.14 33.69
C MET A 475 -0.57 11.36 32.81
N ILE A 476 -1.82 11.19 33.27
CA ILE A 476 -2.89 10.55 32.49
C ILE A 476 -3.14 11.29 31.18
N LYS A 477 -3.21 12.62 31.23
CA LYS A 477 -3.44 13.47 30.06
C LYS A 477 -2.35 13.28 29.01
N GLU A 478 -1.09 13.33 29.41
CA GLU A 478 0.03 13.13 28.49
C GLU A 478 0.14 11.68 27.99
N ILE A 479 -0.17 10.68 28.82
CA ILE A 479 -0.21 9.28 28.37
C ILE A 479 -1.35 8.99 27.39
N ASN A 480 -2.50 9.65 27.55
CA ASN A 480 -3.58 9.56 26.58
C ASN A 480 -3.21 10.24 25.25
N LYS A 481 -2.54 11.39 25.31
CA LYS A 481 -1.98 12.07 24.12
C LYS A 481 -0.91 11.21 23.44
N TYR A 482 -0.02 10.57 24.20
CA TYR A 482 0.94 9.60 23.69
C TYR A 482 0.26 8.44 22.98
N ASN A 483 -0.71 7.78 23.64
CA ASN A 483 -1.41 6.62 23.06
C ASN A 483 -2.14 6.94 21.75
N LYS A 484 -2.67 8.16 21.59
CA LYS A 484 -3.29 8.63 20.34
C LYS A 484 -2.28 8.87 19.20
N ASN A 485 -1.01 9.10 19.53
CA ASN A 485 -0.01 9.56 18.56
C ASN A 485 1.19 8.61 18.38
N LYS A 486 1.39 7.59 19.22
CA LYS A 486 2.58 6.71 19.21
C LYS A 486 2.82 5.91 17.91
N PHE A 487 1.81 5.80 17.05
CA PHE A 487 1.91 5.16 15.74
C PHE A 487 2.05 6.16 14.58
N LYS A 488 2.10 7.47 14.87
CA LYS A 488 2.32 8.51 13.87
C LYS A 488 3.82 8.71 13.63
N LYS A 489 4.18 9.16 12.42
CA LYS A 489 5.55 9.50 12.06
C LYS A 489 6.11 10.58 13.00
N ASN A 490 7.41 10.52 13.29
CA ASN A 490 8.15 11.45 14.16
C ASN A 490 7.68 11.54 15.61
N HIS A 491 6.86 10.59 16.08
CA HIS A 491 6.51 10.46 17.49
C HIS A 491 7.28 9.30 18.11
N ILE A 492 7.61 9.43 19.39
CA ILE A 492 8.26 8.35 20.12
C ILE A 492 7.34 7.14 20.21
N LYS A 493 7.90 5.95 20.02
CA LYS A 493 7.28 4.66 20.31
C LYS A 493 8.10 3.95 21.37
N LEU A 494 7.51 3.83 22.55
CA LEU A 494 8.13 3.18 23.69
C LEU A 494 8.08 1.65 23.55
N PRO A 495 9.11 0.94 24.01
CA PRO A 495 9.05 -0.51 24.12
C PRO A 495 7.97 -0.95 25.13
N ASN A 496 7.33 -2.09 24.88
CA ASN A 496 6.16 -2.55 25.65
C ASN A 496 6.39 -2.59 27.17
N ASN A 497 7.54 -3.08 27.64
CA ASN A 497 7.80 -3.16 29.09
C ASN A 497 7.91 -1.77 29.74
N VAL A 498 8.41 -0.75 29.01
CA VAL A 498 8.50 0.62 29.51
C VAL A 498 7.11 1.24 29.58
N GLU A 499 6.28 1.04 28.55
CA GLU A 499 4.87 1.48 28.59
C GLU A 499 4.12 0.84 29.77
N THR A 500 4.33 -0.47 29.98
CA THR A 500 3.69 -1.21 31.07
C THR A 500 4.11 -0.66 32.43
N ASN A 501 5.39 -0.35 32.64
CA ASN A 501 5.87 0.25 33.89
C ASN A 501 5.22 1.61 34.15
N ILE A 502 5.03 2.43 33.11
CA ILE A 502 4.31 3.71 33.27
C ILE A 502 2.84 3.46 33.66
N TYR A 503 2.17 2.46 33.09
CA TYR A 503 0.80 2.13 33.48
C TYR A 503 0.71 1.63 34.92
N ILE A 504 1.68 0.83 35.39
CA ILE A 504 1.76 0.40 36.79
C ILE A 504 1.99 1.61 37.70
N MET A 505 2.95 2.48 37.37
CA MET A 505 3.24 3.70 38.12
C MET A 505 2.00 4.59 38.28
N ILE A 506 1.21 4.72 37.21
CA ILE A 506 -0.06 5.44 37.25
C ILE A 506 -1.07 4.70 38.14
N ALA A 507 -1.21 3.38 38.00
CA ALA A 507 -2.15 2.59 38.81
C ALA A 507 -1.87 2.69 40.31
N GLU A 508 -0.59 2.66 40.70
CA GLU A 508 -0.12 2.76 42.08
C GLU A 508 -0.33 4.15 42.68
N SER A 509 -0.44 5.17 41.83
CA SER A 509 -0.66 6.57 42.26
C SER A 509 -2.14 6.95 42.35
N MET A 510 -3.08 6.05 41.99
CA MET A 510 -4.52 6.32 41.99
C MET A 510 -5.13 6.24 43.39
N GLN A 511 -6.15 7.06 43.63
CA GLN A 511 -6.89 7.08 44.90
C GLN A 511 -8.11 6.15 44.91
N THR A 512 -8.63 5.75 43.74
CA THR A 512 -9.87 4.95 43.63
C THR A 512 -9.59 3.55 43.06
N ASN A 513 -10.22 2.52 43.65
CA ASN A 513 -10.05 1.13 43.23
C ASN A 513 -10.43 0.91 41.76
N GLU A 514 -11.46 1.59 41.24
CA GLU A 514 -11.90 1.45 39.85
C GLU A 514 -10.84 1.95 38.85
N GLN A 515 -10.22 3.10 39.13
CA GLN A 515 -9.17 3.66 38.28
C GLN A 515 -7.87 2.83 38.38
N THR A 516 -7.50 2.38 39.58
CA THR A 516 -6.38 1.46 39.80
C THR A 516 -6.57 0.19 38.97
N LEU A 517 -7.77 -0.40 39.01
CA LEU A 517 -8.10 -1.62 38.28
C LEU A 517 -8.05 -1.41 36.75
N TYR A 518 -8.52 -0.27 36.25
CA TYR A 518 -8.43 0.07 34.83
C TYR A 518 -6.98 0.10 34.34
N TRP A 519 -6.07 0.76 35.08
CA TRP A 519 -4.67 0.88 34.67
C TRP A 519 -3.88 -0.42 34.81
N TYR A 520 -4.12 -1.21 35.86
CA TYR A 520 -3.52 -2.56 35.93
C TYR A 520 -4.03 -3.49 34.82
N ASN A 521 -5.32 -3.44 34.45
CA ASN A 521 -5.82 -4.20 33.31
C ASN A 521 -5.18 -3.76 31.99
N LYS A 522 -4.96 -2.45 31.82
CA LYS A 522 -4.26 -1.91 30.65
C LYS A 522 -2.80 -2.38 30.62
N ALA A 523 -2.11 -2.38 31.76
CA ALA A 523 -0.75 -2.92 31.92
C ALA A 523 -0.70 -4.42 31.57
N TYR A 524 -1.62 -5.21 32.11
CA TYR A 524 -1.74 -6.65 31.87
C TYR A 524 -1.91 -7.00 30.39
N LYS A 525 -2.74 -6.24 29.67
CA LYS A 525 -2.95 -6.42 28.22
C LYS A 525 -1.72 -5.99 27.39
N ASN A 526 -0.95 -5.02 27.89
CA ASN A 526 0.21 -4.47 27.18
C ASN A 526 1.48 -5.34 27.30
N CYS A 527 1.58 -6.14 28.37
CA CYS A 527 2.74 -7.00 28.65
C CYS A 527 2.60 -8.44 28.12
N VAL A 528 1.79 -8.68 27.08
CA VAL A 528 1.55 -10.02 26.50
C VAL A 528 2.82 -10.79 26.09
N ASN A 529 3.91 -10.08 25.80
CA ASN A 529 5.20 -10.67 25.41
C ASN A 529 6.17 -10.86 26.57
N ASN A 530 5.77 -10.57 27.81
CA ASN A 530 6.58 -10.71 29.01
C ASN A 530 5.79 -11.49 30.07
N LYS A 531 5.92 -12.81 30.02
CA LYS A 531 5.16 -13.74 30.88
C LYS A 531 5.35 -13.45 32.36
N GLU A 532 6.58 -13.21 32.81
CA GLU A 532 6.90 -12.95 34.21
C GLU A 532 6.21 -11.66 34.70
N LEU A 533 6.33 -10.57 33.95
CA LEU A 533 5.67 -9.31 34.28
C LEU A 533 4.14 -9.43 34.23
N GLN A 534 3.61 -10.20 33.27
CA GLN A 534 2.17 -10.43 33.15
C GLN A 534 1.61 -11.24 34.32
N GLU A 535 2.34 -12.26 34.80
CA GLU A 535 2.00 -13.03 36.00
C GLU A 535 2.01 -12.15 37.26
N GLN A 536 3.02 -11.29 37.42
CA GLN A 536 3.11 -10.33 38.53
C GLN A 536 1.92 -9.36 38.55
N ILE A 537 1.56 -8.78 37.40
CA ILE A 537 0.40 -7.90 37.28
C ILE A 537 -0.90 -8.69 37.52
N GLY A 538 -0.98 -9.93 37.05
CA GLY A 538 -2.14 -10.81 37.27
C GLY A 538 -2.36 -11.12 38.75
N LEU A 539 -1.30 -11.31 39.54
CA LEU A 539 -1.40 -11.46 41.00
C LEU A 539 -1.92 -10.19 41.65
N ARG A 540 -1.41 -9.02 41.27
CA ARG A 540 -1.92 -7.72 41.75
C ARG A 540 -3.40 -7.53 41.42
N LEU A 541 -3.85 -7.87 40.21
CA LEU A 541 -5.26 -7.79 39.83
C LEU A 541 -6.17 -8.66 40.70
N LYS A 542 -5.70 -9.84 41.15
CA LYS A 542 -6.44 -10.70 42.09
C LYS A 542 -6.53 -10.08 43.49
N GLU A 543 -5.50 -9.39 43.96
CA GLU A 543 -5.51 -8.66 45.25
C GLU A 543 -6.59 -7.57 45.28
N PHE A 544 -6.92 -6.95 44.14
CA PHE A 544 -7.96 -5.93 44.00
C PHE A 544 -9.37 -6.49 43.71
N GLY A 545 -9.59 -7.79 43.83
CA GLY A 545 -10.92 -8.41 43.75
C GLY A 545 -11.41 -8.77 42.35
N CYS A 546 -10.52 -8.86 41.36
CA CYS A 546 -10.85 -9.52 40.09
C CYS A 546 -10.74 -11.03 40.23
N ASP A 547 -11.79 -11.68 40.74
CA ASP A 547 -12.01 -13.09 40.47
C ASP A 547 -12.25 -13.26 38.96
N ASN A 548 -11.44 -14.11 38.34
CA ASN A 548 -11.43 -14.40 36.91
C ASN A 548 -12.84 -14.72 36.38
N GLN A 549 -13.44 -13.81 35.61
CA GLN A 549 -14.35 -14.15 34.51
C GLN A 549 -13.57 -14.28 33.19
N PHE A 550 -12.51 -15.08 33.14
CA PHE A 550 -11.90 -15.49 31.87
C PHE A 550 -11.30 -16.89 32.04
N ASN A 551 -12.12 -17.90 31.74
CA ASN A 551 -11.68 -19.19 31.23
C ASN A 551 -11.66 -19.12 29.70
#